data_AF-A0A7W0FN15-F1
#
_entry.id   AF-A0A7W0FN15-F1
#
_cell.length_a   1.000
_cell.length_b   1.000
_cell.length_c   1.000
_cell.angle_alpha   90.00
_cell.angle_beta   90.00
_cell.angle_gamma   90.00
#
_symmetry.space_group_name_H-M   'P 1'
#
loop_
_entity.id
_entity.type
_entity.pdbx_description
1 polymer ?
#
loop_
_entity_poly.entity_id
_entity_poly.type
_entity_poly.pdbx_seq_one_letter_code
_entity_poly.pdbx_strand_id
1 'polypeptide(L)'
;MIRVLFVIALLALTELPAPEPAQLGLATARVFAPPTVLFQIRDVGAATPASSATTVSFDNAILILGQALRISVKADGDIVMPGGGLIPSTTLAWTASNATNGIGMHGSLNKLTYTPVFQGNANATAGGVNLSWTLSAPGGSVTAGTGAATLRWKFEAITP
;
A
#
# COMPACT_ATOMS: atom_id res chain seq x y z
N MET A 1 -8.38 2.36 -15.69
CA MET A 1 -7.62 3.63 -15.65
C MET A 1 -8.64 4.73 -15.38
N ILE A 2 -8.70 5.27 -14.16
CA ILE A 2 -9.74 6.23 -13.78
C ILE A 2 -9.04 7.56 -13.48
N ARG A 3 -9.30 8.57 -14.33
CA ARG A 3 -9.00 9.98 -14.12
C ARG A 3 -10.34 10.65 -13.84
N VAL A 4 -10.49 11.29 -12.68
CA VAL A 4 -11.66 12.12 -12.37
C VAL A 4 -11.20 13.57 -12.31
N LEU A 5 -11.83 14.42 -13.11
CA LEU A 5 -11.60 15.86 -13.20
C LEU A 5 -12.95 16.55 -12.92
N PHE A 6 -13.02 17.43 -11.93
CA PHE A 6 -14.19 18.30 -11.71
C PHE A 6 -13.75 19.75 -11.95
N VAL A 7 -14.45 20.46 -12.83
CA VAL A 7 -14.29 21.89 -13.08
C VAL A 7 -15.65 22.54 -12.90
N ILE A 8 -15.75 23.53 -12.01
CA ILE A 8 -16.91 24.41 -11.90
C ILE A 8 -16.38 25.84 -12.00
N ALA A 9 -16.92 26.64 -12.91
CA ALA A 9 -16.67 28.07 -12.98
C ALA A 9 -17.97 28.81 -13.34
N LEU A 10 -18.39 29.80 -12.53
CA LEU A 10 -19.12 30.98 -13.03
C LEU A 10 -19.11 32.19 -12.05
N LEU A 11 -18.44 33.26 -12.50
CA LEU A 11 -18.53 34.74 -12.36
C LEU A 11 -19.23 35.45 -11.15
N ALA A 12 -18.51 36.41 -10.52
CA ALA A 12 -18.91 37.83 -10.38
C ALA A 12 -17.78 38.78 -9.86
N LEU A 13 -17.69 39.95 -10.51
CA LEU A 13 -17.13 41.30 -10.28
C LEU A 13 -16.17 41.70 -9.11
N THR A 14 -15.17 42.52 -9.51
CA THR A 14 -14.45 43.65 -8.85
C THR A 14 -13.59 43.48 -7.58
N GLU A 15 -12.35 43.96 -7.71
CA GLU A 15 -11.44 44.59 -6.71
C GLU A 15 -10.60 43.71 -5.75
N LEU A 16 -9.40 44.26 -5.44
CA LEU A 16 -8.20 43.74 -4.74
C LEU A 16 -7.20 42.98 -5.63
N PRO A 17 -5.87 43.21 -5.48
CA PRO A 17 -4.90 42.21 -5.90
C PRO A 17 -5.28 40.94 -5.14
N ALA A 18 -5.82 39.96 -5.88
CA ALA A 18 -6.15 38.67 -5.32
C ALA A 18 -4.92 38.20 -4.55
N PRO A 19 -5.05 37.73 -3.29
CA PRO A 19 -3.97 36.98 -2.70
C PRO A 19 -3.61 35.93 -3.74
N GLU A 20 -2.36 35.96 -4.22
CA GLU A 20 -1.80 34.88 -5.02
C GLU A 20 -2.31 33.62 -4.35
N PRO A 21 -3.09 32.76 -5.03
CA PRO A 21 -3.65 31.59 -4.38
C PRO A 21 -2.44 30.92 -3.78
N ALA A 22 -2.35 30.90 -2.44
CA ALA A 22 -1.29 30.22 -1.75
C ALA A 22 -1.31 28.84 -2.40
N GLN A 23 -0.29 28.55 -3.20
CA GLN A 23 -0.24 27.29 -3.91
C GLN A 23 -0.10 26.30 -2.78
N LEU A 24 -1.24 25.77 -2.31
CA LEU A 24 -1.32 24.71 -1.33
C LEU A 24 -0.41 23.67 -1.93
N GLY A 25 0.81 23.55 -1.40
CA GLY A 25 1.89 22.83 -2.08
C GLY A 25 1.36 21.46 -2.41
N LEU A 26 1.03 21.23 -3.69
CA LEU A 26 0.31 20.04 -4.08
C LEU A 26 1.30 18.90 -3.96
N ALA A 27 1.19 18.13 -2.88
CA ALA A 27 1.94 16.91 -2.72
C ALA A 27 1.45 15.92 -3.79
N THR A 28 2.32 15.55 -4.71
CA THR A 28 2.00 14.59 -5.78
C THR A 28 3.10 13.55 -5.84
N ALA A 29 2.73 12.31 -6.16
CA ALA A 29 3.68 11.24 -6.41
C ALA A 29 3.02 10.22 -7.33
N ARG A 30 3.81 9.57 -8.18
CA ARG A 30 3.36 8.37 -8.88
C ARG A 30 3.70 7.18 -7.99
N VAL A 31 2.72 6.34 -7.72
CA VAL A 31 2.89 5.18 -6.85
C VAL A 31 2.58 3.88 -7.59
N PHE A 32 3.36 2.85 -7.29
CA PHE A 32 3.12 1.48 -7.72
C PHE A 32 2.99 0.59 -6.49
N ALA A 33 1.83 -0.05 -6.35
CA ALA A 33 1.55 -0.98 -5.28
C ALA A 33 0.55 -2.05 -5.77
N PRO A 34 0.93 -3.34 -5.79
CA PRO A 34 0.05 -4.40 -6.26
C PRO A 34 -1.20 -4.56 -5.38
N PRO A 35 -2.41 -4.70 -5.96
CA PRO A 35 -3.65 -4.78 -5.20
C PRO A 35 -3.91 -6.18 -4.61
N THR A 36 -3.16 -7.20 -5.03
CA THR A 36 -3.43 -8.59 -4.67
C THR A 36 -2.13 -9.37 -4.51
N VAL A 37 -2.12 -10.31 -3.57
CA VAL A 37 -1.06 -11.29 -3.38
C VAL A 37 -1.66 -12.69 -3.46
N LEU A 38 -1.01 -13.57 -4.23
CA LEU A 38 -1.51 -14.92 -4.51
C LEU A 38 -0.68 -15.97 -3.77
N PHE A 39 -1.36 -16.95 -3.19
CA PHE A 39 -0.76 -18.07 -2.47
C PHE A 39 -1.17 -19.39 -3.13
N GLN A 40 -0.21 -20.29 -3.31
CA GLN A 40 -0.45 -21.66 -3.79
C GLN A 40 -0.28 -22.62 -2.61
N ILE A 41 -1.37 -22.86 -1.88
CA ILE A 41 -1.35 -23.72 -0.70
C ILE A 41 -1.43 -25.17 -1.16
N ARG A 42 -0.36 -25.92 -0.91
CA ARG A 42 -0.26 -27.36 -1.20
C ARG A 42 -0.42 -28.22 0.05
N ASP A 43 0.07 -27.70 1.17
CA ASP A 43 -0.03 -28.31 2.50
C ASP A 43 -0.61 -27.29 3.47
N VAL A 44 -1.75 -27.61 4.05
CA VAL A 44 -2.48 -26.74 4.99
C VAL A 44 -1.85 -26.74 6.39
N GLY A 45 -0.95 -27.69 6.67
CA GLY A 45 -0.17 -27.76 7.90
C GLY A 45 1.13 -26.95 7.86
N ALA A 46 1.47 -26.35 6.73
CA ALA A 46 2.73 -25.63 6.53
C ALA A 46 2.52 -24.15 6.18
N ALA A 47 3.51 -23.33 6.53
CA ALA A 47 3.56 -21.94 6.07
C ALA A 47 3.76 -21.91 4.54
N THR A 48 3.03 -21.02 3.87
CA THR A 48 3.04 -20.89 2.41
C THR A 48 3.58 -19.52 2.02
N PRO A 49 4.74 -19.43 1.32
CA PRO A 49 5.19 -18.17 0.75
C PRO A 49 4.28 -17.74 -0.40
N ALA A 50 4.16 -16.44 -0.63
CA ALA A 50 3.46 -15.93 -1.80
C ALA A 50 4.13 -16.35 -3.10
N SER A 51 3.32 -16.47 -4.14
CA SER A 51 3.74 -16.94 -5.47
C SER A 51 4.63 -15.93 -6.20
N SER A 52 4.67 -14.68 -5.74
CA SER A 52 5.46 -13.61 -6.34
C SER A 52 5.87 -12.59 -5.28
N ALA A 53 7.06 -12.02 -5.46
CA ALA A 53 7.51 -10.89 -4.66
C ALA A 53 6.70 -9.64 -5.02
N THR A 54 6.42 -8.81 -4.03
CA THR A 54 5.66 -7.57 -4.19
C THR A 54 6.61 -6.40 -4.07
N THR A 55 6.81 -5.62 -5.12
CA THR A 55 7.54 -4.34 -5.04
C THR A 55 6.55 -3.21 -4.87
N VAL A 56 6.80 -2.36 -3.88
CA VAL A 56 6.07 -1.11 -3.64
C VAL A 56 7.04 0.03 -3.88
N SER A 57 6.68 0.97 -4.74
CA SER A 57 7.57 2.07 -5.10
C SER A 57 6.80 3.34 -5.40
N PHE A 58 7.54 4.44 -5.41
CA PHE A 58 7.07 5.72 -5.89
C PHE A 58 8.16 6.41 -6.71
N ASP A 59 7.72 7.25 -7.65
CA ASP A 59 8.58 8.11 -8.45
C ASP A 59 7.90 9.46 -8.68
N ASN A 60 8.67 10.43 -9.18
CA ASN A 60 8.20 11.79 -9.47
C ASN A 60 7.45 12.43 -8.29
N ALA A 61 7.93 12.19 -7.07
CA ALA A 61 7.33 12.79 -5.89
C ALA A 61 7.73 14.27 -5.78
N ILE A 62 6.73 15.12 -5.64
CA ILE A 62 6.81 16.53 -5.29
C ILE A 62 6.12 16.64 -3.93
N LEU A 63 6.89 16.84 -2.87
CA LEU A 63 6.38 16.97 -1.50
C LEU A 63 6.75 18.35 -0.94
N ILE A 64 6.09 18.78 0.14
CA ILE A 64 6.51 19.97 0.87
C ILE A 64 7.89 19.69 1.48
N LEU A 65 8.76 20.71 1.50
CA LEU A 65 10.11 20.58 2.03
C LEU A 65 10.10 20.04 3.47
N GLY A 66 10.91 19.01 3.72
CA GLY A 66 10.99 18.30 4.99
C GLY A 66 10.03 17.11 5.11
N GLN A 67 9.08 16.94 4.19
CA GLN A 67 8.18 15.79 4.20
C GLN A 67 8.79 14.55 3.55
N ALA A 68 8.26 13.39 3.94
CA ALA A 68 8.53 12.09 3.37
C ALA A 68 7.22 11.38 3.00
N LEU A 69 7.28 10.44 2.05
CA LEU A 69 6.14 9.58 1.74
C LEU A 69 6.13 8.36 2.68
N ARG A 70 5.02 8.15 3.39
CA ARG A 70 4.72 6.91 4.13
C ARG A 70 3.72 6.08 3.33
N ILE A 71 4.02 4.79 3.20
CA ILE A 71 3.17 3.83 2.53
C ILE A 71 2.74 2.78 3.54
N SER A 72 1.43 2.59 3.66
CA SER A 72 0.82 1.66 4.60
C SER A 72 -0.15 0.72 3.89
N VAL A 73 -0.31 -0.48 4.43
CA VAL A 73 -1.16 -1.52 3.87
C VAL A 73 -2.11 -2.06 4.92
N LYS A 74 -3.28 -2.48 4.48
CA LYS A 74 -4.18 -3.35 5.23
C LYS A 74 -4.82 -4.38 4.32
N ALA A 75 -5.39 -5.42 4.90
CA ALA A 75 -6.25 -6.33 4.17
C ALA A 75 -7.59 -5.66 3.86
N ASP A 76 -8.13 -5.94 2.68
CA ASP A 76 -9.52 -5.58 2.36
C ASP A 76 -10.51 -6.50 3.07
N GLY A 77 -10.11 -7.76 3.28
CA GLY A 77 -10.88 -8.80 3.95
C GLY A 77 -10.03 -10.02 4.26
N ASP A 78 -10.68 -11.11 4.63
CA ASP A 78 -10.03 -12.41 4.83
C ASP A 78 -9.76 -13.08 3.47
N ILE A 79 -8.80 -14.01 3.43
CA ILE A 79 -8.44 -14.70 2.18
C ILE A 79 -9.51 -15.70 1.86
N VAL A 80 -10.03 -15.62 0.63
CA VAL A 80 -11.03 -16.55 0.13
C VAL A 80 -10.33 -17.70 -0.58
N MET A 81 -10.56 -18.92 -0.10
CA MET A 81 -10.07 -20.14 -0.71
C MET A 81 -11.07 -20.70 -1.73
N PRO A 82 -10.60 -21.48 -2.71
CA PRO A 82 -11.49 -22.25 -3.59
C PRO A 82 -12.33 -23.20 -2.72
N GLY A 83 -13.66 -23.14 -2.87
CA GLY A 83 -14.60 -23.89 -2.01
C GLY A 83 -15.17 -23.10 -0.82
N GLY A 84 -14.83 -21.81 -0.68
CA GLY A 84 -15.50 -20.90 0.26
C GLY A 84 -14.90 -20.85 1.67
N GLY A 85 -13.82 -21.60 1.92
CA GLY A 85 -13.05 -21.48 3.15
C GLY A 85 -12.41 -20.10 3.29
N LEU A 86 -12.38 -19.57 4.52
CA LEU A 86 -11.80 -18.26 4.82
C LEU A 86 -10.57 -18.42 5.70
N ILE A 87 -9.47 -17.76 5.32
CA ILE A 87 -8.27 -17.68 6.14
C ILE A 87 -8.15 -16.25 6.68
N PRO A 88 -8.09 -16.05 8.01
CA PRO A 88 -7.98 -14.73 8.60
C PRO A 88 -6.77 -13.96 8.07
N SER A 89 -6.96 -12.71 7.66
CA SER A 89 -5.86 -11.85 7.17
C SER A 89 -4.70 -11.68 8.15
N THR A 90 -4.93 -11.84 9.46
CA THR A 90 -3.92 -11.78 10.52
C THR A 90 -2.88 -12.90 10.47
N THR A 91 -3.12 -13.94 9.67
CA THR A 91 -2.17 -15.03 9.40
C THR A 91 -1.12 -14.65 8.35
N LEU A 92 -1.29 -13.53 7.66
CA LEU A 92 -0.32 -13.02 6.69
C LEU A 92 0.70 -12.12 7.36
N ALA A 93 1.97 -12.39 7.09
CA ALA A 93 3.09 -11.54 7.43
C ALA A 93 3.89 -11.17 6.19
N TRP A 94 4.64 -10.08 6.26
CA TRP A 94 5.63 -9.72 5.26
C TRP A 94 6.98 -9.41 5.89
N THR A 95 8.02 -9.69 5.10
CA THR A 95 9.37 -9.24 5.36
C THR A 95 9.74 -8.19 4.31
N ALA A 96 10.09 -6.98 4.78
CA ALA A 96 10.63 -5.92 3.94
C ALA A 96 12.12 -6.17 3.62
N SER A 97 12.54 -5.86 2.41
CA SER A 97 13.92 -5.99 1.96
C SER A 97 14.21 -4.99 0.84
N ASN A 98 15.49 -4.75 0.56
CA ASN A 98 15.94 -3.91 -0.57
C ASN A 98 15.27 -2.52 -0.61
N ALA A 99 15.10 -1.89 0.56
CA ALA A 99 14.55 -0.56 0.65
C ALA A 99 15.49 0.46 0.00
N THR A 100 14.95 1.38 -0.79
CA THR A 100 15.71 2.48 -1.43
C THR A 100 15.10 3.81 -1.04
N ASN A 101 15.96 4.79 -0.73
CA ASN A 101 15.57 6.14 -0.28
C ASN A 101 14.54 6.15 0.85
N GLY A 102 14.70 5.24 1.80
CA GLY A 102 13.82 5.08 2.95
C GLY A 102 14.10 3.81 3.73
N ILE A 103 13.16 3.48 4.61
CA ILE A 103 13.21 2.32 5.51
C ILE A 103 12.01 1.43 5.23
N GLY A 104 12.28 0.14 5.02
CA GLY A 104 11.27 -0.91 4.94
C GLY A 104 10.91 -1.43 6.33
N MET A 105 9.64 -1.67 6.58
CA MET A 105 9.13 -2.19 7.86
C MET A 105 8.52 -3.57 7.64
N HIS A 106 8.90 -4.53 8.49
CA HIS A 106 8.27 -5.85 8.55
C HIS A 106 6.95 -5.76 9.31
N GLY A 107 6.04 -6.70 9.10
CA GLY A 107 4.79 -6.70 9.85
C GLY A 107 3.84 -7.82 9.49
N SER A 108 2.64 -7.74 10.04
CA SER A 108 1.51 -8.62 9.73
C SER A 108 0.32 -7.82 9.24
N LEU A 109 -0.44 -8.46 8.36
CA LEU A 109 -1.59 -7.86 7.74
C LEU A 109 -2.76 -7.90 8.73
N ASN A 110 -3.61 -6.89 8.69
CA ASN A 110 -4.84 -6.90 9.43
C ASN A 110 -5.91 -6.15 8.61
N LYS A 111 -7.19 -6.35 8.92
CA LYS A 111 -8.30 -5.69 8.21
C LYS A 111 -8.74 -4.34 8.80
N LEU A 112 -8.34 -4.07 10.06
CA LEU A 112 -8.85 -2.97 10.88
C LEU A 112 -8.04 -1.68 10.73
N THR A 113 -6.73 -1.78 10.72
CA THR A 113 -5.78 -0.66 10.73
C THR A 113 -4.77 -0.78 9.59
N TYR A 114 -4.32 0.36 9.10
CA TYR A 114 -3.21 0.41 8.15
C TYR A 114 -1.89 0.26 8.91
N THR A 115 -1.09 -0.71 8.51
CA THR A 115 0.25 -0.94 9.04
C THR A 115 1.27 -0.38 8.05
N PRO A 116 2.25 0.43 8.50
CA PRO A 116 3.24 0.99 7.60
C PRO A 116 4.18 -0.09 7.08
N VAL A 117 4.47 -0.08 5.77
CA VAL A 117 5.44 -0.99 5.12
C VAL A 117 6.71 -0.28 4.67
N PHE A 118 6.61 1.02 4.41
CA PHE A 118 7.70 1.83 3.94
C PHE A 118 7.55 3.27 4.43
N GLN A 119 8.68 3.88 4.79
CA GLN A 119 8.79 5.30 5.06
C GLN A 119 9.98 5.84 4.26
N GLY A 120 9.72 6.78 3.37
CA GLY A 120 10.75 7.46 2.59
C GLY A 120 11.64 8.36 3.47
N ASN A 121 12.78 8.73 2.92
CA ASN A 121 13.59 9.83 3.45
C ASN A 121 12.92 11.18 3.15
N ALA A 122 13.21 12.19 3.96
CA ALA A 122 12.73 13.54 3.71
C ALA A 122 13.20 14.04 2.34
N ASN A 123 12.30 14.69 1.59
CA ASN A 123 12.53 15.23 0.24
C ASN A 123 12.89 14.19 -0.84
N ALA A 124 12.71 12.89 -0.58
CA ALA A 124 12.94 11.87 -1.58
C ALA A 124 11.94 12.00 -2.74
N THR A 125 12.46 12.04 -3.98
CA THR A 125 11.63 12.13 -5.20
C THR A 125 11.25 10.76 -5.76
N ALA A 126 11.96 9.70 -5.33
CA ALA A 126 11.67 8.31 -5.67
C ALA A 126 12.18 7.38 -4.57
N GLY A 127 11.62 6.19 -4.47
CA GLY A 127 12.03 5.16 -3.51
C GLY A 127 11.11 3.95 -3.53
N GLY A 128 11.40 2.96 -2.70
CA GLY A 128 10.57 1.77 -2.64
C GLY A 128 11.13 0.67 -1.74
N VAL A 129 10.41 -0.46 -1.71
CA VAL A 129 10.73 -1.64 -0.90
C VAL A 129 10.18 -2.90 -1.55
N ASN A 130 10.90 -4.01 -1.37
CA ASN A 130 10.41 -5.34 -1.72
C ASN A 130 9.79 -6.01 -0.50
N LEU A 131 8.59 -6.56 -0.66
CA LEU A 131 7.84 -7.27 0.35
C LEU A 131 7.74 -8.74 -0.05
N SER A 132 8.26 -9.61 0.81
CA SER A 132 8.07 -11.06 0.73
C SER A 132 6.97 -11.45 1.69
N TRP A 133 5.88 -12.00 1.15
CA TRP A 133 4.69 -12.36 1.93
C TRP A 133 4.71 -13.84 2.30
N THR A 134 4.30 -14.14 3.52
CA THR A 134 4.16 -15.51 4.03
C THR A 134 2.83 -15.64 4.73
N LEU A 135 2.07 -16.65 4.34
CA LEU A 135 0.87 -17.10 5.03
C LEU A 135 1.27 -18.19 6.03
N SER A 136 0.93 -18.03 7.31
CA SER A 136 1.12 -19.11 8.29
C SER A 136 0.18 -20.28 8.01
N ALA A 137 0.52 -21.46 8.54
CA ALA A 137 -0.23 -22.70 8.34
C ALA A 137 -1.73 -22.49 8.62
N PRO A 138 -2.61 -22.59 7.61
CA PRO A 138 -4.03 -22.30 7.80
C PRO A 138 -4.76 -23.33 8.68
N GLY A 139 -4.23 -24.55 8.77
CA GLY A 139 -4.85 -25.67 9.50
C GLY A 139 -5.92 -26.41 8.71
N GLY A 140 -6.55 -27.40 9.34
CA GLY A 140 -7.43 -28.38 8.67
C GLY A 140 -8.81 -27.88 8.23
N SER A 141 -9.17 -26.62 8.49
CA SER A 141 -10.48 -26.06 8.14
C SER A 141 -10.56 -25.49 6.71
N VAL A 142 -9.45 -25.51 5.97
CA VAL A 142 -9.38 -25.04 4.58
C VAL A 142 -8.81 -26.11 3.68
N THR A 143 -9.21 -26.07 2.40
CA THR A 143 -8.73 -26.99 1.38
C THR A 143 -7.50 -26.40 0.68
N ALA A 144 -6.54 -27.24 0.28
CA ALA A 144 -5.42 -26.83 -0.56
C ALA A 144 -5.92 -26.18 -1.87
N GLY A 145 -5.19 -25.20 -2.38
CA GLY A 145 -5.57 -24.47 -3.58
C GLY A 145 -4.97 -23.06 -3.66
N THR A 146 -5.46 -22.28 -4.61
CA THR A 146 -5.04 -20.89 -4.82
C THR A 146 -5.87 -19.93 -3.97
N GLY A 147 -5.24 -19.28 -3.00
CA GLY A 147 -5.85 -18.19 -2.24
C GLY A 147 -5.38 -16.82 -2.73
N ALA A 148 -6.25 -15.81 -2.65
CA ALA A 148 -5.92 -14.43 -2.99
C ALA A 148 -6.18 -13.50 -1.79
N ALA A 149 -5.16 -12.73 -1.40
CA ALA A 149 -5.29 -11.65 -0.43
C ALA A 149 -5.42 -10.32 -1.15
N THR A 150 -6.56 -9.65 -1.00
CA THR A 150 -6.77 -8.30 -1.52
C THR A 150 -6.21 -7.26 -0.55
N LEU A 151 -5.36 -6.38 -1.08
CA LEU A 151 -4.67 -5.35 -0.33
C LEU A 151 -5.30 -3.99 -0.57
N ARG A 152 -5.40 -3.21 0.50
CA ARG A 152 -5.75 -1.79 0.43
C ARG A 152 -4.57 -0.96 0.89
N TRP A 153 -4.16 -0.02 0.04
CA TRP A 153 -2.99 0.83 0.26
C TRP A 153 -3.40 2.22 0.67
N LYS A 154 -2.59 2.83 1.54
CA LYS A 154 -2.69 4.22 1.96
C LYS A 154 -1.33 4.90 1.75
N PHE A 155 -1.35 6.06 1.13
CA PHE A 155 -0.18 6.86 0.80
C PHE A 155 -0.33 8.23 1.46
N GLU A 156 0.64 8.62 2.28
CA GLU A 156 0.57 9.83 3.10
C GLU A 156 1.89 10.58 3.01
N ALA A 157 1.83 11.90 2.87
CA ALA A 157 2.97 12.76 3.14
C ALA A 157 3.03 13.00 4.66
N ILE A 158 4.19 12.77 5.26
CA ILE A 158 4.43 12.92 6.71
C ILE A 158 5.62 13.83 6.95
N THR A 159 5.68 14.43 8.13
CA THR A 159 6.95 14.94 8.67
C THR A 159 7.58 13.80 9.49
N PRO A 160 8.69 13.21 9.03
CA PRO A 160 9.29 12.03 9.63
C PRO A 160 9.89 12.27 11.02
#